data_AF-A0A9D4VNN3-F1
#
_entry.id   AF-A0A9D4VNN3-F1
#
_cell.length_a   1.000
_cell.length_b   1.000
_cell.length_c   1.000
_cell.angle_alpha   90.00
_cell.angle_beta   90.00
_cell.angle_gamma   90.00
#
_symmetry.space_group_name_H-M   'P 1'
#
loop_
_entity.id
_entity.type
_entity.pdbx_description
1 polymer ?
#
loop_
_entity_poly.entity_id
_entity_poly.type
_entity_poly.pdbx_seq_one_letter_code
_entity_poly.pdbx_strand_id
1 'polypeptide(L)'
;MSVELQALVDNQIWSLVNLPPGKVPIGCRQYTLELLQDTGNLASKPSATPFDPSLKNRVYDGTPLSDPTIYRRLLGRLIYLTNSRPAIRFAV
;
A
#
# COMPACT_ATOMS: atom_id res chain seq x y z
N MET A 1 -4.92 -14.34 12.79
CA MET A 1 -5.95 -13.67 11.96
C MET A 1 -7.21 -13.35 12.77
N SER A 2 -7.79 -14.31 13.51
CA SER A 2 -8.97 -14.06 14.36
C SER A 2 -8.76 -13.02 15.47
N VAL A 3 -7.59 -12.98 16.09
CA VAL A 3 -7.26 -12.02 17.18
C VAL A 3 -7.13 -10.58 16.65
N GLU A 4 -6.54 -10.40 15.47
CA GLU A 4 -6.41 -9.07 14.85
C GLU A 4 -7.75 -8.54 14.33
N LEU A 5 -8.59 -9.42 13.79
CA LEU A 5 -9.95 -9.06 13.38
C LEU A 5 -10.82 -8.67 14.59
N GLN A 6 -10.65 -9.34 15.73
CA GLN A 6 -11.34 -8.99 16.97
C GLN A 6 -10.90 -7.61 17.48
N ALA A 7 -9.60 -7.31 17.48
CA ALA A 7 -9.08 -6.01 17.91
C ALA A 7 -9.60 -4.84 17.06
N LEU A 8 -9.86 -5.06 15.76
CA LEU A 8 -10.42 -4.03 14.89
C LEU A 8 -11.91 -3.76 15.18
N VAL A 9 -12.67 -4.81 15.52
CA VAL A 9 -14.08 -4.70 15.94
C VAL A 9 -14.21 -4.01 17.31
N ASP A 10 -13.30 -4.32 18.23
CA ASP A 10 -13.30 -3.78 19.60
C ASP A 10 -13.04 -2.26 19.63
N ASN A 11 -12.31 -1.73 18.64
CA ASN A 11 -12.05 -0.29 18.56
C ASN A 11 -13.25 0.55 18.04
N GLN A 12 -14.38 -0.08 17.66
CA GLN A 12 -15.61 0.61 17.18
C GLN A 12 -15.43 1.54 15.96
N ILE A 13 -14.26 1.55 15.33
CA ILE A 13 -13.94 2.37 14.16
C ILE A 13 -14.27 1.68 12.83
N TRP A 14 -14.55 0.38 12.84
CA TRP A 14 -14.74 -0.45 11.65
C TRP A 14 -15.91 -1.41 11.86
N SER A 15 -16.88 -1.41 10.95
CA SER A 15 -17.95 -2.42 10.92
C SER A 15 -17.65 -3.46 9.85
N LEU A 16 -17.86 -4.73 10.19
CA LEU A 16 -17.67 -5.82 9.27
C LEU A 16 -18.88 -5.88 8.33
N VAL A 17 -18.72 -5.41 7.10
CA VAL A 17 -19.78 -5.41 6.09
C VAL A 17 -19.66 -6.66 5.24
N ASN A 18 -20.77 -7.40 5.10
CA ASN A 18 -20.82 -8.53 4.18
C ASN A 18 -20.63 -8.06 2.75
N LEU A 19 -19.84 -8.81 2.00
CA LEU A 19 -19.56 -8.48 0.61
C LEU A 19 -20.88 -8.50 -0.21
N PRO A 20 -21.14 -7.52 -1.09
CA PRO A 20 -22.31 -7.56 -1.94
C PRO A 20 -22.33 -8.82 -2.81
N PRO A 21 -23.52 -9.39 -3.10
CA PRO A 21 -23.61 -10.59 -3.92
C PRO A 21 -22.97 -10.37 -5.30
N GLY A 22 -22.10 -11.30 -5.71
CA GLY A 22 -21.38 -11.25 -6.98
C GLY A 22 -20.09 -10.43 -6.99
N LYS A 23 -19.64 -9.91 -5.84
CA LYS A 23 -18.33 -9.27 -5.71
C LYS A 23 -17.29 -10.27 -5.20
N VAL A 24 -16.01 -10.04 -5.51
CA VAL A 24 -14.88 -10.80 -4.99
C VAL A 24 -14.05 -9.85 -4.11
N PRO A 25 -13.67 -10.24 -2.88
CA PRO A 25 -12.82 -9.40 -2.05
C PRO A 25 -11.46 -9.25 -2.72
N ILE A 26 -10.99 -8.01 -2.84
CA ILE A 26 -9.66 -7.73 -3.39
C ILE A 26 -8.63 -8.18 -2.36
N GLY A 27 -7.89 -9.25 -2.68
CA GLY A 27 -6.76 -9.70 -1.87
C GLY A 27 -5.54 -8.80 -2.06
N CYS A 28 -4.66 -8.75 -1.07
CA CYS A 28 -3.46 -7.90 -1.14
C CYS A 28 -2.61 -8.20 -2.38
N ARG A 29 -2.48 -9.47 -2.77
CA ARG A 29 -1.74 -9.86 -3.99
C ARG A 29 -2.35 -9.24 -5.25
N GLN A 30 -3.68 -9.26 -5.37
CA GLN A 30 -4.38 -8.69 -6.52
C GLN A 30 -4.17 -7.16 -6.54
N TYR A 31 -4.34 -6.51 -5.40
CA TYR A 31 -4.12 -5.07 -5.27
C TYR A 31 -2.67 -4.66 -5.61
N THR A 32 -1.67 -5.41 -5.14
CA THR A 32 -0.26 -5.16 -5.47
C THR A 32 0.01 -5.32 -6.96
N LEU A 33 -0.57 -6.34 -7.61
CA LEU A 33 -0.40 -6.54 -9.06
C LEU A 33 -1.05 -5.41 -9.87
N GLU A 34 -2.26 -4.98 -9.51
CA GLU A 34 -2.92 -3.84 -10.13
C GLU A 34 -2.10 -2.55 -9.93
N LEU A 35 -1.52 -2.33 -8.75
CA LEU A 35 -0.64 -1.18 -8.49
C LEU A 35 0.64 -1.22 -9.34
N LEU A 36 1.26 -2.39 -9.47
CA LEU A 36 2.44 -2.58 -10.33
C LEU A 36 2.09 -2.38 -11.80
N GLN A 37 0.91 -2.80 -12.24
CA GLN A 37 0.42 -2.59 -13.60
C GLN A 37 0.19 -1.10 -13.88
N ASP A 38 -0.51 -0.40 -12.99
CA ASP A 38 -0.80 1.04 -13.12
C ASP A 38 0.47 1.90 -13.15
N THR A 39 1.55 1.43 -12.50
CA THR A 39 2.83 2.15 -12.45
C THR A 39 3.84 1.66 -13.51
N GLY A 40 3.49 0.66 -14.33
CA GLY A 40 4.37 0.10 -15.34
C GLY A 40 5.51 -0.78 -14.79
N ASN A 41 5.42 -1.21 -13.53
CA ASN A 41 6.46 -1.93 -12.80
C ASN A 41 6.22 -3.46 -12.68
N LEU A 42 5.33 -4.04 -13.49
CA LEU A 42 5.03 -5.49 -13.46
C LEU A 42 6.26 -6.39 -13.65
N ALA A 43 7.24 -5.94 -14.43
CA ALA A 43 8.49 -6.68 -14.69
C ALA A 43 9.67 -6.22 -13.80
N SER A 44 9.39 -5.40 -12.77
CA SER A 44 10.42 -4.94 -11.85
C SER A 44 11.05 -6.13 -11.11
N LYS A 45 12.38 -6.18 -11.09
CA LYS A 45 13.10 -7.12 -10.23
C LYS A 45 12.79 -6.77 -8.77
N PRO A 46 12.60 -7.76 -7.88
CA PRO A 46 12.53 -7.49 -6.46
C PRO A 46 13.84 -6.85 -6.01
N SER A 47 13.74 -5.71 -5.31
CA SER A 47 14.91 -5.08 -4.70
C SER A 47 15.29 -5.87 -3.46
N ALA A 48 16.55 -6.31 -3.39
CA ALA A 48 17.09 -7.00 -2.23
C ALA A 48 17.31 -6.04 -1.05
N THR A 49 17.48 -4.75 -1.33
CA THR A 49 17.57 -3.72 -0.29
C THR A 49 16.17 -3.21 0.03
N PRO A 50 15.70 -3.40 1.28
CA PRO A 50 14.53 -2.69 1.75
C PRO A 50 14.86 -1.20 1.79
N PHE A 51 13.87 -0.39 1.42
CA PHE A 51 13.93 1.08 1.42
C PHE A 51 14.83 1.63 2.53
N ASP A 52 15.94 2.30 2.18
CA ASP A 52 16.91 2.79 3.15
C ASP A 52 16.26 3.91 4.01
N PRO A 53 15.99 3.69 5.30
CA PRO A 53 15.39 4.71 6.16
C PRO A 53 16.34 5.90 6.40
N SER A 54 17.63 5.74 6.11
CA SER A 54 18.67 6.77 6.21
C SER A 54 18.69 7.70 5.00
N LEU A 55 17.91 7.38 3.95
CA LEU A 55 17.78 8.19 2.75
C LEU A 55 17.05 9.49 3.12
N LYS A 56 17.82 10.49 3.53
CA LYS A 56 17.32 11.85 3.73
C LYS A 56 16.80 12.35 2.39
N ASN A 57 15.47 12.35 2.23
CA ASN A 57 14.79 13.07 1.16
C ASN A 57 15.27 14.52 1.22
N ARG A 58 16.17 14.87 0.30
CA ARG A 58 16.65 16.23 0.17
C ARG A 58 15.49 17.03 -0.41
N VAL A 59 14.79 17.72 0.48
CA VAL A 59 13.53 18.44 0.22
C VAL A 59 13.64 19.43 -0.95
N TYR A 60 14.86 19.80 -1.34
CA TYR A 60 15.15 20.77 -2.40
C TYR A 60 15.93 20.22 -3.60
N ASP A 61 16.30 18.94 -3.61
CA ASP A 61 17.03 18.35 -4.74
C ASP A 61 16.04 17.69 -5.70
N GLY A 62 15.68 18.40 -6.76
CA GLY A 62 14.90 17.85 -7.87
C GLY A 62 14.02 18.87 -8.59
N THR A 63 13.59 18.53 -9.80
CA THR A 63 12.55 19.28 -10.51
C THR A 63 11.19 18.99 -9.88
N PRO A 64 10.41 20.01 -9.48
CA PRO A 64 9.05 19.82 -9.00
C PRO A 64 8.22 19.04 -10.00
N LEU A 65 7.40 18.11 -9.51
CA LEU A 65 6.47 17.39 -10.37
C LEU A 65 5.44 18.37 -10.95
N SER A 66 5.24 18.37 -12.26
CA SER A 66 4.24 19.24 -12.92
C SER A 66 2.82 19.05 -12.37
N ASP A 67 2.45 17.83 -12.01
CA ASP A 67 1.17 17.53 -11.36
C ASP A 67 1.39 16.71 -10.08
N PRO A 68 1.17 17.29 -8.88
CA PRO A 68 1.32 16.58 -7.61
C PRO A 68 0.23 15.52 -7.37
N THR A 69 -0.84 15.52 -8.15
CA THR A 69 -1.98 14.60 -7.97
C THR A 69 -1.58 13.14 -8.19
N ILE A 70 -0.72 12.90 -9.19
CA ILE A 70 -0.18 11.56 -9.51
C ILE A 70 0.58 11.00 -8.30
N TYR A 71 1.46 11.81 -7.72
CA TYR A 71 2.24 11.43 -6.56
C TYR A 71 1.37 11.16 -5.33
N ARG A 72 0.39 12.03 -5.05
CA ARG A 72 -0.55 11.85 -3.93
C ARG A 72 -1.40 10.59 -4.10
N ARG A 73 -1.88 10.30 -5.31
CA ARG A 73 -2.64 9.07 -5.62
C ARG A 73 -1.79 7.83 -5.41
N LEU A 74 -0.54 7.83 -5.87
CA LEU A 74 0.39 6.73 -5.66
C LEU A 74 0.68 6.51 -4.18
N LEU A 75 0.98 7.58 -3.44
CA LEU A 75 1.19 7.53 -2.00
C LEU A 75 -0.02 6.96 -1.26
N GLY A 76 -1.24 7.42 -1.58
CA GLY A 76 -2.46 6.90 -0.95
C GLY A 76 -2.62 5.39 -1.16
N ARG A 77 -2.31 4.89 -2.36
CA ARG A 77 -2.34 3.46 -2.67
C ARG A 77 -1.25 2.67 -1.94
N LEU A 78 -0.04 3.22 -1.83
CA LEU A 78 1.03 2.61 -1.03
C LEU A 78 0.71 2.58 0.46
N ILE A 79 0.12 3.65 1.00
CA ILE A 79 -0.31 3.74 2.40
C ILE A 79 -1.39 2.69 2.68
N TYR A 80 -2.36 2.52 1.78
CA TYR A 80 -3.34 1.45 1.88
C TYR A 80 -2.67 0.07 1.92
N LEU A 81 -1.76 -0.21 0.96
CA LEU A 81 -1.06 -1.50 0.89
C LEU A 81 -0.21 -1.78 2.15
N THR A 82 0.50 -0.78 2.67
CA THR A 82 1.38 -0.93 3.85
C THR A 82 0.61 -1.01 5.16
N ASN A 83 -0.55 -0.36 5.30
CA ASN A 83 -1.42 -0.54 6.47
C ASN A 83 -2.12 -1.89 6.46
N SER A 84 -2.56 -2.38 5.30
CA SER A 84 -3.19 -3.70 5.19
C SER A 84 -2.19 -4.86 5.31
N ARG A 85 -0.88 -4.61 5.17
CA ARG A 85 0.19 -5.61 5.39
C ARG A 85 1.43 -4.99 6.03
N PRO A 86 1.55 -4.99 7.36
CA PRO A 86 2.76 -4.52 8.04
C PRO A 86 4.02 -5.28 7.62
N ALA A 87 3.89 -6.55 7.19
CA ALA A 87 5.01 -7.36 6.68
C ALA A 87 5.71 -6.76 5.44
N ILE A 88 5.03 -5.92 4.64
CA ILE A 88 5.66 -5.21 3.51
C ILE A 88 6.39 -3.96 4.01
N ARG A 89 5.85 -3.30 5.03
CA ARG A 89 6.42 -2.09 5.64
C ARG A 89 7.74 -2.38 6.37
N PHE A 90 7.88 -3.58 6.92
CA PHE A 90 9.04 -4.02 7.70
C PHE A 90 9.74 -5.23 7.06
N ALA A 91 9.57 -5.46 5.76
CA ALA A 91 10.38 -6.45 5.06
C ALA A 91 11.85 -6.01 5.17
N VAL A 92 12.67 -6.80 5.86
CA VAL A 92 14.12 -6.60 6.05
C VAL A 92 14.87 -7.54 5.12
#